data_AF-A0A7Y4SSA8-F1
#
_entry.id   AF-A0A7Y4SSA8-F1
#
_cell.length_a   1.000
_cell.length_b   1.000
_cell.length_c   1.000
_cell.angle_alpha   90.00
_cell.angle_beta   90.00
_cell.angle_gamma   90.00
#
_symmetry.space_group_name_H-M   'P 1'
#
loop_
_entity.id
_entity.type
_entity.pdbx_description
1 polymer ?
#
loop_
_entity_poly.entity_id
_entity_poly.type
_entity_poly.pdbx_seq_one_letter_code
_entity_poly.pdbx_strand_id
1 'polypeptide(L)'
;MNPSPLRAWLHSLRVRGLLMETVVAVSLFAVVLLASMAMVESGRRFSSCTMQITTVEDLAQQMLFRMEHELASATGSAPKVSLPGPLAAGEAAGVQVSSTLGFPPRGTLVLARGTEREERIAYTGLSGGNRFTGLLRGQQCTIDGDHAGDDGRDHLWGGLAEPLANQEAPGAGDYDGIALEEGQPVFFRGDGTGFSYRVPVVGPSGANNPSAGHELFFGADVRGVGPTTHGWMALVFEPSGAYEEATTGDDINEDGDAEDVFDIGQLRRLTWDTRAPEALEELELGPASVLQERCNRGGDLDGDGFADPLFLWNPETHVLHVRLFLVGSARDDRPEVRKVESVMFLRNEPEL
;
A
#
# COMPACT_ATOMS: atom_id res chain seq x y z
N MET A 1 46.18 -27.15 -77.59
CA MET A 1 44.81 -26.70 -77.95
C MET A 1 44.37 -25.70 -76.89
N ASN A 2 44.30 -24.42 -77.23
CA ASN A 2 43.87 -23.37 -76.30
C ASN A 2 42.34 -23.44 -76.12
N PRO A 3 41.81 -23.41 -74.89
CA PRO A 3 40.38 -23.30 -74.67
C PRO A 3 39.85 -22.00 -75.28
N SER A 4 38.73 -22.07 -76.00
CA SER A 4 38.16 -20.92 -76.69
C SER A 4 37.74 -19.83 -75.69
N PRO A 5 37.96 -18.53 -76.00
CA PRO A 5 37.64 -17.41 -75.12
C PRO A 5 36.15 -17.35 -74.72
N LEU A 6 35.26 -17.92 -75.54
CA LEU A 6 33.83 -18.09 -75.25
C LEU A 6 33.54 -19.00 -74.04
N ARG A 7 34.33 -20.08 -73.84
CA ARG A 7 34.16 -20.97 -72.67
C ARG A 7 34.60 -20.29 -71.37
N ALA A 8 35.66 -19.50 -71.40
CA ALA A 8 36.13 -18.75 -70.23
C ALA A 8 35.12 -17.66 -69.81
N TRP A 9 34.49 -16.99 -70.78
CA TRP A 9 33.48 -15.97 -70.53
C TRP A 9 32.18 -16.55 -69.95
N LEU A 10 31.70 -17.68 -70.49
CA LEU A 10 30.53 -18.41 -69.96
C LEU A 10 30.78 -18.99 -68.56
N HIS A 11 32.00 -19.46 -68.26
CA HIS A 11 32.37 -19.89 -66.91
C HIS A 11 32.42 -18.71 -65.92
N SER A 12 32.98 -17.57 -66.33
CA SER A 12 33.00 -16.32 -65.56
C SER A 12 31.58 -15.84 -65.21
N LEU A 13 30.64 -15.89 -66.16
CA LEU A 13 29.24 -15.52 -65.93
C LEU A 13 28.51 -16.48 -64.98
N ARG A 14 28.74 -17.80 -65.11
CA ARG A 14 28.20 -18.78 -64.16
C ARG A 14 28.74 -18.61 -62.75
N VAL A 15 30.05 -18.38 -62.60
CA VAL A 15 30.67 -18.16 -61.28
C VAL A 15 30.18 -16.87 -60.63
N ARG A 16 29.99 -15.79 -61.42
CA ARG A 16 29.41 -14.52 -60.92
C ARG A 16 27.94 -14.66 -60.53
N GLY A 17 27.14 -15.40 -61.30
CA GLY A 17 25.76 -15.71 -60.95
C GLY A 17 25.65 -16.50 -59.65
N LEU A 18 26.48 -17.53 -59.50
CA LEU A 18 26.51 -18.37 -58.29
C LEU A 18 26.91 -17.57 -57.03
N LEU A 19 27.85 -16.62 -57.17
CA LEU A 19 28.30 -15.72 -56.10
C LEU A 19 27.18 -14.75 -55.67
N MET A 20 26.48 -14.13 -56.62
CA MET A 20 25.34 -13.26 -56.33
C MET A 20 24.23 -14.03 -55.59
N GLU A 21 23.92 -15.23 -56.07
CA GLU A 21 22.89 -16.08 -55.48
C GLU A 21 23.26 -16.52 -54.06
N THR A 22 24.54 -16.83 -53.79
CA THR A 22 24.99 -17.13 -52.42
C THR A 22 24.94 -15.92 -51.50
N VAL A 23 25.32 -14.72 -51.97
CA VAL A 23 25.25 -13.49 -51.15
C VAL A 23 23.80 -13.14 -50.81
N VAL A 24 22.87 -13.27 -51.77
CA VAL A 24 21.43 -13.05 -51.54
C VAL A 24 20.87 -14.10 -50.58
N ALA A 25 21.22 -15.38 -50.74
CA ALA A 25 20.77 -16.43 -49.84
C ALA A 25 21.29 -16.25 -48.40
N VAL A 26 22.57 -15.89 -48.23
CA VAL A 26 23.17 -15.65 -46.91
C VAL A 26 22.56 -14.41 -46.23
N SER A 27 22.32 -13.34 -46.99
CA SER A 27 21.68 -12.14 -46.44
C SER A 27 20.22 -12.38 -46.04
N LEU A 28 19.44 -13.08 -46.86
CA LEU A 28 18.07 -13.49 -46.49
C LEU A 28 18.08 -14.39 -45.24
N PHE A 29 19.00 -15.35 -45.18
CA PHE A 29 19.14 -16.22 -44.01
C PHE A 29 19.52 -15.45 -42.75
N ALA A 30 20.44 -14.50 -42.85
CA ALA A 30 20.81 -13.62 -41.74
C ALA A 30 19.63 -12.77 -41.26
N VAL A 31 18.84 -12.20 -42.17
CA VAL A 31 17.63 -11.43 -41.83
C VAL A 31 16.60 -12.31 -41.12
N VAL A 32 16.35 -13.53 -41.61
CA VAL A 32 15.42 -14.48 -40.98
C VAL A 32 15.92 -14.89 -39.59
N LEU A 33 17.21 -15.16 -39.43
CA LEU A 33 17.80 -15.48 -38.13
C LEU A 33 17.70 -14.32 -37.14
N LEU A 34 18.00 -13.09 -37.56
CA LEU A 34 17.88 -11.89 -36.71
C LEU A 34 16.42 -11.63 -36.32
N ALA A 35 15.48 -11.74 -37.25
CA ALA A 35 14.05 -11.61 -36.97
C ALA A 35 13.57 -12.70 -35.99
N SER A 36 14.03 -13.94 -36.16
CA SER A 36 13.70 -15.06 -35.26
C SER A 36 14.28 -14.83 -33.86
N MET A 37 15.53 -14.35 -33.78
CA MET A 37 16.18 -14.04 -32.51
C MET A 37 15.48 -12.89 -31.79
N ALA A 38 15.10 -11.83 -32.50
CA ALA A 38 14.32 -10.71 -31.96
C ALA A 38 12.94 -11.16 -31.44
N MET A 39 12.25 -12.05 -32.16
CA MET A 39 10.97 -12.62 -31.70
C MET A 39 11.15 -13.48 -30.44
N VAL A 40 12.19 -14.32 -30.38
CA VAL A 40 12.48 -15.13 -29.18
C VAL A 40 12.83 -14.25 -27.98
N GLU A 41 13.62 -13.20 -28.18
CA GLU A 41 13.99 -12.27 -27.13
C GLU A 41 12.79 -11.47 -26.62
N SER A 42 11.94 -10.98 -27.53
CA SER A 42 10.67 -10.34 -27.17
C SER A 42 9.75 -11.29 -26.40
N GLY A 43 9.68 -12.56 -26.80
CA GLY A 43 8.87 -13.57 -26.10
C GLY A 43 9.39 -13.90 -24.70
N ARG A 44 10.71 -13.97 -24.52
CA ARG A 44 11.33 -14.17 -23.19
C ARG A 44 11.08 -13.01 -22.25
N ARG A 45 11.22 -11.76 -22.74
CA ARG A 45 10.94 -10.56 -21.95
C ARG A 45 9.48 -10.52 -21.51
N PHE A 46 8.55 -10.74 -22.44
CA PHE A 46 7.12 -10.81 -22.13
C PHE A 46 6.82 -11.87 -21.07
N SER A 47 7.32 -13.10 -21.26
CA SER A 47 7.14 -14.18 -20.28
C SER A 47 7.70 -13.83 -18.91
N SER A 48 8.84 -13.15 -18.83
CA SER A 48 9.45 -12.75 -17.56
C SER A 48 8.63 -11.69 -16.83
N CYS A 49 8.19 -10.65 -17.54
CA CYS A 49 7.36 -9.57 -16.98
C CYS A 49 6.02 -10.12 -16.46
N THR A 50 5.32 -10.92 -17.27
CA THR A 50 4.06 -11.55 -16.86
C THR A 50 4.27 -12.48 -15.65
N MET A 51 5.36 -13.25 -15.61
CA MET A 51 5.66 -14.09 -14.45
C MET A 51 5.90 -13.26 -13.18
N GLN A 52 6.58 -12.11 -13.27
CA GLN A 52 6.85 -11.25 -12.12
C GLN A 52 5.56 -10.69 -11.52
N ILE A 53 4.70 -10.08 -12.35
CA ILE A 53 3.45 -9.49 -11.85
C ILE A 53 2.50 -10.55 -11.30
N THR A 54 2.38 -11.71 -11.96
CA THR A 54 1.57 -12.83 -11.44
C THR A 54 2.12 -13.38 -10.12
N THR A 55 3.44 -13.42 -9.94
CA THR A 55 4.04 -13.85 -8.66
C THR A 55 3.71 -12.86 -7.54
N VAL A 56 3.78 -11.56 -7.83
CA VAL A 56 3.44 -10.50 -6.88
C VAL A 56 1.96 -10.56 -6.50
N GLU A 57 1.08 -10.78 -7.49
CA GLU A 57 -0.36 -10.97 -7.29
C GLU A 57 -0.66 -12.19 -6.40
N ASP A 58 -0.05 -13.34 -6.67
CA ASP A 58 -0.21 -14.56 -5.87
C ASP A 58 0.24 -14.35 -4.41
N LEU A 59 1.36 -13.64 -4.19
CA LEU A 59 1.82 -13.28 -2.85
C LEU A 59 0.83 -12.35 -2.13
N ALA A 60 0.22 -11.41 -2.85
CA ALA A 60 -0.80 -10.53 -2.29
C ALA A 60 -2.08 -11.31 -1.93
N GLN A 61 -2.55 -12.20 -2.80
CA GLN A 61 -3.72 -13.05 -2.54
C GLN A 61 -3.48 -13.98 -1.34
N GLN A 62 -2.31 -14.61 -1.24
CA GLN A 62 -1.95 -15.44 -0.08
C GLN A 62 -1.83 -14.63 1.21
N MET A 63 -1.38 -13.39 1.14
CA MET A 63 -1.39 -12.47 2.28
C MET A 63 -2.82 -12.14 2.68
N LEU A 64 -3.68 -11.73 1.75
CA LEU A 64 -5.08 -11.39 2.01
C LEU A 64 -5.84 -12.56 2.63
N PHE A 65 -5.64 -13.79 2.13
CA PHE A 65 -6.23 -14.98 2.72
C PHE A 65 -5.79 -15.22 4.18
N ARG A 66 -4.51 -15.00 4.50
CA ARG A 66 -4.01 -15.10 5.88
C ARG A 66 -4.58 -13.99 6.78
N MET A 67 -4.67 -12.77 6.26
CA MET A 67 -5.26 -11.64 6.97
C MET A 67 -6.75 -11.88 7.23
N GLU A 68 -7.51 -12.40 6.26
CA GLU A 68 -8.92 -12.76 6.45
C GLU A 68 -9.09 -13.75 7.61
N HIS A 69 -8.25 -14.78 7.68
CA HIS A 69 -8.30 -15.75 8.77
C HIS A 69 -8.00 -15.13 10.14
N GLU A 70 -7.00 -14.25 10.22
CA GLU A 70 -6.63 -13.55 11.45
C GLU A 70 -7.72 -12.57 11.90
N LEU A 71 -8.25 -11.79 10.95
CA LEU A 71 -9.23 -10.74 11.18
C LEU A 71 -10.66 -11.25 11.35
N ALA A 72 -10.94 -12.49 10.97
CA ALA A 72 -12.26 -13.10 11.10
C ALA A 72 -12.82 -13.06 12.53
N SER A 73 -11.97 -12.99 13.55
CA SER A 73 -12.38 -12.87 14.96
C SER A 73 -11.94 -11.54 15.61
N ALA A 74 -11.30 -10.66 14.84
CA ALA A 74 -10.75 -9.43 15.35
C ALA A 74 -11.84 -8.39 15.61
N THR A 75 -11.50 -7.44 16.47
CA THR A 75 -12.25 -6.19 16.67
C THR A 75 -11.42 -5.02 16.18
N GLY A 76 -11.99 -4.29 15.22
CA GLY A 76 -11.38 -3.08 14.67
C GLY A 76 -11.45 -1.92 15.65
N SER A 77 -10.54 -0.96 15.50
CA SER A 77 -10.51 0.25 16.32
C SER A 77 -10.09 1.45 15.49
N ALA A 78 -10.80 2.56 15.69
CA ALA A 78 -10.45 3.89 15.20
C ALA A 78 -9.81 4.69 16.33
N PRO A 79 -8.47 4.64 16.49
CA PRO A 79 -7.80 5.43 17.50
C PRO A 79 -7.93 6.92 17.17
N LYS A 80 -8.47 7.68 18.11
CA LYS A 80 -8.67 9.13 18.02
C LYS A 80 -8.06 9.82 19.20
N VAL A 81 -7.63 11.05 18.99
CA VAL A 81 -7.01 11.84 20.05
C VAL A 81 -7.32 13.32 19.94
N SER A 82 -7.19 14.02 21.05
CA SER A 82 -7.28 15.47 21.15
C SER A 82 -5.95 16.06 21.62
N LEU A 83 -5.65 17.28 21.17
CA LEU A 83 -4.47 18.05 21.54
C LEU A 83 -4.83 18.96 22.72
N PRO A 84 -4.46 18.63 23.97
CA PRO A 84 -4.81 19.46 25.13
C PRO A 84 -4.07 20.81 25.15
N GLY A 85 -3.03 20.99 24.35
CA GLY A 85 -2.25 22.22 24.27
C GLY A 85 -1.79 22.49 22.84
N PRO A 86 -1.30 23.70 22.55
CA PRO A 86 -0.83 24.05 21.23
C PRO A 86 0.42 23.24 20.85
N LEU A 87 0.59 23.01 19.55
CA LEU A 87 1.81 22.48 18.95
C LEU A 87 2.39 23.56 18.04
N ALA A 88 3.58 24.06 18.41
CA ALA A 88 4.22 25.12 17.65
C ALA A 88 4.90 24.57 16.39
N ALA A 89 5.02 25.39 15.35
CA ALA A 89 5.82 25.12 14.16
C ALA A 89 7.25 24.68 14.55
N GLY A 90 7.80 23.69 13.84
CA GLY A 90 9.12 23.12 14.10
C GLY A 90 9.28 22.30 15.40
N GLU A 91 8.23 22.15 16.22
CA GLU A 91 8.30 21.29 17.41
C GLU A 91 8.37 19.81 17.00
N ALA A 92 9.57 19.22 17.15
CA ALA A 92 9.89 17.86 16.72
C ALA A 92 10.09 16.87 17.89
N ALA A 93 10.23 17.36 19.12
CA ALA A 93 10.59 16.50 20.26
C ALA A 93 9.45 15.57 20.70
N GLY A 94 8.20 16.00 20.53
CA GLY A 94 7.03 15.20 20.88
C GLY A 94 5.83 16.06 21.23
N VAL A 95 4.64 15.48 21.10
CA VAL A 95 3.37 16.18 21.34
C VAL A 95 2.58 15.45 22.41
N GLN A 96 2.09 16.23 23.38
CA GLN A 96 1.22 15.74 24.43
C GLN A 96 -0.21 15.63 23.90
N VAL A 97 -0.87 14.52 24.20
CA VAL A 97 -2.21 14.22 23.72
C VAL A 97 -3.08 13.63 24.83
N SER A 98 -4.38 13.44 24.59
CA SER A 98 -5.28 12.83 25.57
C SER A 98 -5.05 11.33 25.79
N SER A 99 -4.69 10.57 24.74
CA SER A 99 -4.41 9.13 24.81
C SER A 99 -3.67 8.63 23.57
N THR A 100 -2.74 7.69 23.72
CA THR A 100 -2.13 6.97 22.58
C THR A 100 -2.67 5.54 22.42
N LEU A 101 -3.78 5.23 23.09
CA LEU A 101 -4.37 3.89 23.05
C LEU A 101 -4.82 3.53 21.64
N GLY A 102 -4.37 2.38 21.12
CA GLY A 102 -4.71 1.89 19.79
C GLY A 102 -3.91 2.51 18.64
N PHE A 103 -3.09 3.54 18.91
CA PHE A 103 -2.13 4.05 17.94
C PHE A 103 -0.93 3.10 17.87
N PRO A 104 -0.44 2.74 16.67
CA PRO A 104 0.80 1.99 16.53
C PRO A 104 1.98 2.79 17.08
N PRO A 105 3.09 2.14 17.52
CA PRO A 105 4.25 2.82 18.08
C PRO A 105 4.92 3.85 17.16
N ARG A 106 4.72 3.70 15.84
CA ARG A 106 5.10 4.66 14.80
C ARG A 106 3.96 4.79 13.79
N GLY A 107 3.86 5.93 13.12
CA GLY A 107 2.80 6.19 12.16
C GLY A 107 2.73 7.66 11.77
N THR A 108 1.61 8.07 11.20
CA THR A 108 1.32 9.46 10.84
C THR A 108 0.06 9.94 11.55
N LEU A 109 0.11 11.15 12.11
CA LEU A 109 -1.04 11.87 12.66
C LEU A 109 -1.49 12.93 11.67
N VAL A 110 -2.80 13.13 11.57
CA VAL A 110 -3.39 14.21 10.77
C VAL A 110 -3.96 15.27 11.72
N LEU A 111 -3.46 16.49 11.65
CA LEU A 111 -3.93 17.65 12.40
C LEU A 111 -4.66 18.63 11.48
N ALA A 112 -5.62 19.39 12.05
CA ALA A 112 -6.41 20.41 11.34
C ALA A 112 -6.98 19.94 9.98
N ARG A 113 -7.37 18.65 9.91
CA ARG A 113 -7.88 17.97 8.72
C ARG A 113 -9.00 18.76 8.04
N GLY A 114 -9.01 18.79 6.71
CA GLY A 114 -10.03 19.48 5.91
C GLY A 114 -9.97 21.00 6.06
N THR A 115 -8.80 21.55 6.39
CA THR A 115 -8.54 23.00 6.43
C THR A 115 -7.27 23.34 5.66
N GLU A 116 -7.06 24.62 5.36
CA GLU A 116 -5.81 25.12 4.78
C GLU A 116 -4.57 24.92 5.69
N ARG A 117 -4.78 24.48 6.94
CA ARG A 117 -3.72 24.19 7.92
C ARG A 117 -3.52 22.69 8.14
N GLU A 118 -4.10 21.84 7.31
CA GLU A 118 -3.93 20.40 7.42
C GLU A 118 -2.44 20.04 7.43
N GLU A 119 -2.02 19.28 8.45
CA GLU A 119 -0.65 18.82 8.58
C GLU A 119 -0.60 17.34 8.89
N ARG A 120 0.26 16.62 8.17
CA ARG A 120 0.63 15.24 8.46
C ARG A 120 1.95 15.20 9.19
N ILE A 121 1.93 14.62 10.38
CA ILE A 121 3.09 14.52 11.27
C ILE A 121 3.44 13.05 11.46
N ALA A 122 4.58 12.63 10.94
CA ALA A 122 5.09 11.29 11.24
C ALA A 122 5.66 11.27 12.67
N TYR A 123 5.48 10.15 13.38
CA TYR A 123 6.03 9.94 14.71
C TYR A 123 6.67 8.55 14.78
N THR A 124 7.68 8.42 15.64
CA THR A 124 8.54 7.21 15.71
C THR A 124 8.47 6.50 17.05
N GLY A 125 7.74 7.05 18.03
CA GLY A 125 7.56 6.40 19.32
C GLY A 125 6.38 6.95 20.12
N LEU A 126 5.94 6.14 21.09
CA LEU A 126 4.93 6.48 22.09
C LEU A 126 5.55 6.51 23.48
N SER A 127 5.12 7.44 24.32
CA SER A 127 5.61 7.57 25.70
C SER A 127 4.48 7.92 26.66
N GLY A 128 4.50 7.33 27.86
CA GLY A 128 3.58 7.69 28.95
C GLY A 128 2.09 7.45 28.69
N GLY A 129 1.73 6.74 27.62
CA GLY A 129 0.35 6.47 27.20
C GLY A 129 -0.40 7.68 26.65
N ASN A 130 0.27 8.83 26.53
CA ASN A 130 -0.37 10.11 26.18
C ASN A 130 0.59 11.08 25.47
N ARG A 131 1.70 10.59 24.91
CA ARG A 131 2.67 11.41 24.21
C ARG A 131 3.21 10.69 22.98
N PHE A 132 3.20 11.37 21.84
CA PHE A 132 3.94 10.96 20.64
C PHE A 132 5.34 11.59 20.68
N THR A 133 6.34 10.87 20.19
CA THR A 133 7.75 11.28 20.24
C THR A 133 8.44 11.11 18.89
N GLY A 134 9.55 11.84 18.70
CA GLY A 134 10.33 11.81 17.45
C GLY A 134 9.48 12.20 16.26
N LEU A 135 8.91 13.41 16.33
CA LEU A 135 8.01 13.93 15.32
C LEU A 135 8.79 14.46 14.13
N LEU A 136 8.29 14.16 12.95
CA LEU A 136 8.71 14.74 11.69
C LEU A 136 7.52 15.49 11.09
N ARG A 137 7.66 16.81 10.96
CA ARG A 137 6.62 17.77 10.59
C ARG A 137 6.46 17.88 9.06
N GLY A 138 5.32 18.37 8.59
CA GLY A 138 5.06 18.64 7.17
C GLY A 138 5.32 17.45 6.24
N GLN A 139 4.84 16.26 6.61
CA GLN A 139 5.01 15.05 5.80
C GLN A 139 3.92 14.94 4.73
N GLN A 140 4.12 14.05 3.76
CA GLN A 140 3.13 13.76 2.70
C GLN A 140 2.60 15.04 2.05
N CYS A 141 3.54 15.91 1.66
CA CYS A 141 3.29 17.16 0.92
C CYS A 141 2.48 18.22 1.70
N THR A 142 2.28 18.03 3.01
CA THR A 142 1.77 19.06 3.90
C THR A 142 2.89 20.01 4.37
N ILE A 143 2.51 21.14 4.95
CA ILE A 143 3.45 22.16 5.43
C ILE A 143 3.40 22.20 6.96
N ASP A 144 4.59 22.30 7.57
CA ASP A 144 4.77 22.61 8.99
C ASP A 144 4.00 23.88 9.37
N GLY A 145 3.11 23.77 10.36
CA GLY A 145 2.32 24.90 10.85
C GLY A 145 2.13 24.95 12.37
N ASP A 146 1.61 26.08 12.84
CA ASP A 146 1.14 26.22 14.23
C ASP A 146 -0.28 25.64 14.38
N HIS A 147 -0.46 24.78 15.37
CA HIS A 147 -1.77 24.21 15.73
C HIS A 147 -2.18 24.68 17.11
N ALA A 148 -3.39 25.24 17.20
CA ALA A 148 -3.99 25.54 18.50
C ALA A 148 -4.37 24.24 19.20
N GLY A 149 -4.27 24.21 20.54
CA GLY A 149 -4.83 23.10 21.31
C GLY A 149 -6.36 23.12 21.21
N ASP A 150 -6.96 21.95 21.01
CA ASP A 150 -8.41 21.72 20.95
C ASP A 150 -9.14 22.65 19.96
N ASP A 151 -8.82 22.51 18.67
CA ASP A 151 -9.52 23.20 17.57
C ASP A 151 -10.96 22.67 17.33
N GLY A 152 -11.44 21.78 18.20
CA GLY A 152 -12.74 21.13 18.09
C GLY A 152 -12.80 20.06 17.00
N ARG A 153 -11.68 19.69 16.37
CA ARG A 153 -11.59 18.59 15.40
C ARG A 153 -10.86 17.40 16.03
N ASP A 154 -11.34 16.19 15.72
CA ASP A 154 -10.64 14.96 16.09
C ASP A 154 -9.29 14.93 15.38
N HIS A 155 -8.19 14.68 16.10
CA HIS A 155 -6.91 14.33 15.50
C HIS A 155 -6.85 12.82 15.31
N LEU A 156 -6.62 12.42 14.07
CA LEU A 156 -6.75 11.04 13.64
C LEU A 156 -5.39 10.43 13.41
N TRP A 157 -5.32 9.11 13.61
CA TRP A 157 -4.28 8.32 12.98
C TRP A 157 -4.54 8.31 11.47
N GLY A 158 -3.60 8.82 10.67
CA GLY A 158 -3.74 8.87 9.21
C GLY A 158 -3.85 7.48 8.54
N GLY A 159 -3.54 6.42 9.28
CA GLY A 159 -3.70 5.05 8.79
C GLY A 159 -5.14 4.68 8.46
N LEU A 160 -6.12 5.02 9.29
CA LEU A 160 -7.45 4.43 9.10
C LEU A 160 -8.34 5.26 8.18
N ALA A 161 -8.93 4.65 7.14
CA ALA A 161 -10.09 5.24 6.46
C ALA A 161 -11.40 4.65 7.02
N GLU A 162 -12.33 5.52 7.42
CA GLU A 162 -13.64 5.13 7.94
C GLU A 162 -14.78 5.96 7.31
N PRO A 163 -15.92 5.32 6.97
CA PRO A 163 -17.10 6.04 6.49
C PRO A 163 -17.59 7.11 7.46
N LEU A 164 -18.09 8.22 6.92
CA LEU A 164 -18.80 9.21 7.70
C LEU A 164 -20.19 8.73 8.10
N ALA A 165 -20.68 9.19 9.26
CA ALA A 165 -22.07 8.97 9.65
C ALA A 165 -23.05 9.73 8.74
N ASN A 166 -22.65 10.89 8.19
CA ASN A 166 -23.45 11.66 7.23
C ASN A 166 -22.96 11.39 5.80
N GLN A 167 -23.75 10.63 5.03
CA GLN A 167 -23.45 10.24 3.64
C GLN A 167 -24.21 11.06 2.59
N GLU A 168 -25.20 11.87 2.97
CA GLU A 168 -26.06 12.56 1.99
C GLU A 168 -25.48 13.89 1.50
N ALA A 169 -24.92 14.67 2.42
CA ALA A 169 -24.34 15.98 2.13
C ALA A 169 -23.34 16.37 3.23
N PRO A 170 -22.18 15.69 3.32
CA PRO A 170 -21.13 16.09 4.25
C PRO A 170 -20.60 17.49 3.88
N GLY A 171 -20.18 18.26 4.89
CA GLY A 171 -19.57 19.56 4.65
C GLY A 171 -18.23 19.43 3.94
N ALA A 172 -17.84 20.48 3.19
CA ALA A 172 -16.50 20.56 2.63
C ALA A 172 -15.48 20.57 3.79
N GLY A 173 -14.62 19.53 3.84
CA GLY A 173 -13.66 19.30 4.93
C GLY A 173 -14.10 18.27 5.99
N ASP A 174 -15.30 17.71 5.89
CA ASP A 174 -15.73 16.60 6.75
C ASP A 174 -15.24 15.24 6.25
N TYR A 175 -14.94 15.11 4.96
CA TYR A 175 -14.42 13.90 4.31
C TYR A 175 -13.07 14.18 3.65
N ASP A 176 -12.27 13.14 3.47
CA ASP A 176 -10.98 13.20 2.77
C ASP A 176 -11.05 12.55 1.39
N GLY A 177 -12.01 11.64 1.17
CA GLY A 177 -12.23 11.01 -0.12
C GLY A 177 -13.62 10.42 -0.28
N ILE A 178 -13.91 9.95 -1.49
CA ILE A 178 -15.14 9.23 -1.84
C ILE A 178 -14.70 7.89 -2.43
N ALA A 179 -15.01 6.79 -1.76
CA ALA A 179 -14.72 5.45 -2.26
C ALA A 179 -15.99 4.81 -2.83
N LEU A 180 -15.83 3.81 -3.70
CA LEU A 180 -16.94 2.97 -4.16
C LEU A 180 -17.05 1.72 -3.26
N GLU A 181 -18.15 1.60 -2.52
CA GLU A 181 -18.48 0.45 -1.67
C GLU A 181 -19.79 -0.17 -2.14
N GLU A 182 -19.79 -1.46 -2.50
CA GLU A 182 -20.98 -2.19 -3.00
C GLU A 182 -21.71 -1.47 -4.16
N GLY A 183 -20.98 -0.70 -4.97
CA GLY A 183 -21.54 0.06 -6.09
C GLY A 183 -22.23 1.37 -5.68
N GLN A 184 -22.04 1.84 -4.44
CA GLN A 184 -22.49 3.14 -3.96
C GLN A 184 -21.30 4.01 -3.52
N PRO A 185 -21.35 5.33 -3.75
CA PRO A 185 -20.34 6.25 -3.25
C PRO A 185 -20.44 6.34 -1.72
N VAL A 186 -19.30 6.24 -1.06
CA VAL A 186 -19.17 6.38 0.40
C VAL A 186 -18.12 7.44 0.70
N PHE A 187 -18.55 8.49 1.39
CA PHE A 187 -17.66 9.52 1.93
C PHE A 187 -16.94 8.97 3.16
N PHE A 188 -15.61 9.09 3.19
CA PHE A 188 -14.80 8.61 4.30
C PHE A 188 -13.82 9.67 4.80
N ARG A 189 -13.23 9.41 5.98
CA ARG A 189 -12.14 10.20 6.55
C ARG A 189 -10.93 9.32 6.87
N GLY A 190 -9.73 9.90 6.75
CA GLY A 190 -8.39 9.33 6.92
C GLY A 190 -7.79 8.80 5.62
N ASP A 191 -6.46 8.59 5.61
CA ASP A 191 -5.72 8.26 4.39
C ASP A 191 -5.82 6.77 4.00
N GLY A 192 -6.34 5.92 4.89
CA GLY A 192 -6.53 4.50 4.61
C GLY A 192 -5.24 3.68 4.51
N THR A 193 -4.10 4.18 5.01
CA THR A 193 -2.79 3.51 4.95
C THR A 193 -2.51 2.49 6.07
N GLY A 194 -3.47 2.23 6.94
CA GLY A 194 -3.36 1.26 8.03
C GLY A 194 -4.69 0.92 8.70
N PHE A 195 -4.67 -0.13 9.51
CA PHE A 195 -5.83 -0.62 10.25
C PHE A 195 -5.42 -1.11 11.64
N SER A 196 -6.04 -0.58 12.71
CA SER A 196 -5.76 -0.96 14.10
C SER A 196 -6.84 -1.91 14.59
N TYR A 197 -6.43 -2.99 15.27
CA TYR A 197 -7.34 -4.03 15.72
C TYR A 197 -6.80 -4.80 16.92
N ARG A 198 -7.67 -5.61 17.51
CA ARG A 198 -7.37 -6.55 18.59
C ARG A 198 -8.01 -7.89 18.29
N VAL A 199 -7.44 -8.97 18.78
CA VAL A 199 -7.99 -10.33 18.64
C VAL A 199 -8.43 -10.87 20.00
N PRO A 200 -9.29 -11.89 20.03
CA PRO A 200 -9.65 -12.58 21.25
C PRO A 200 -8.41 -13.17 21.93
N VAL A 201 -8.29 -12.94 23.23
CA VAL A 201 -7.23 -13.49 24.07
C VAL A 201 -7.83 -14.21 25.27
N VAL A 202 -7.09 -15.19 25.79
CA VAL A 202 -7.45 -15.84 27.04
C VAL A 202 -7.38 -14.82 28.18
N GLY A 203 -8.44 -14.75 28.99
CA GLY A 203 -8.49 -13.84 30.14
C GLY A 203 -7.39 -14.11 31.18
N PRO A 204 -7.08 -13.13 32.04
CA PRO A 204 -5.98 -13.20 33.01
C PRO A 204 -6.11 -14.30 34.08
N SER A 205 -7.22 -15.04 34.13
CA SER A 205 -7.47 -16.15 35.07
C SER A 205 -6.92 -17.52 34.62
N GLY A 206 -6.25 -17.60 33.46
CA GLY A 206 -5.52 -18.80 33.05
C GLY A 206 -6.38 -20.00 32.67
N ALA A 207 -7.68 -19.80 32.43
CA ALA A 207 -8.49 -20.84 31.80
C ALA A 207 -8.05 -20.95 30.34
N ASN A 208 -7.50 -22.11 29.92
CA ASN A 208 -7.01 -22.38 28.56
C ASN A 208 -8.10 -22.32 27.45
N ASN A 209 -9.22 -21.66 27.71
CA ASN A 209 -10.32 -21.48 26.79
C ASN A 209 -10.76 -20.01 26.86
N PRO A 210 -10.63 -19.22 25.77
CA PRO A 210 -11.15 -17.86 25.71
C PRO A 210 -12.69 -17.80 25.87
N SER A 211 -13.36 -18.95 25.86
CA SER A 211 -14.81 -19.13 26.08
C SER A 211 -15.20 -19.76 27.43
N ALA A 212 -14.25 -20.10 28.31
CA ALA A 212 -14.55 -20.81 29.58
C ALA A 212 -15.09 -19.92 30.72
N GLY A 213 -15.26 -18.63 30.48
CA GLY A 213 -16.05 -17.72 31.30
C GLY A 213 -16.83 -16.83 30.35
N HIS A 214 -18.01 -16.37 30.75
CA HIS A 214 -18.93 -15.59 29.90
C HIS A 214 -18.42 -14.21 29.44
N GLU A 215 -17.11 -13.95 29.49
CA GLU A 215 -16.50 -12.67 29.17
C GLU A 215 -15.36 -12.88 28.17
N LEU A 216 -15.57 -12.40 26.94
CA LEU A 216 -14.58 -12.38 25.86
C LEU A 216 -13.61 -11.23 26.13
N PHE A 217 -12.31 -11.52 26.16
CA PHE A 217 -11.28 -10.49 26.28
C PHE A 217 -10.62 -10.26 24.93
N PHE A 218 -10.39 -9.00 24.58
CA PHE A 218 -9.64 -8.63 23.39
C PHE A 218 -8.23 -8.18 23.76
N GLY A 219 -7.28 -8.32 22.84
CA GLY A 219 -5.88 -8.03 23.07
C GLY A 219 -5.02 -8.40 21.88
N ALA A 220 -3.78 -8.78 22.16
CA ALA A 220 -2.89 -9.40 21.19
C ALA A 220 -1.97 -10.41 21.89
N ASP A 221 -1.42 -11.35 21.13
CA ASP A 221 -0.31 -12.18 21.58
C ASP A 221 1.00 -11.45 21.28
N VAL A 222 1.61 -10.88 22.32
CA VAL A 222 2.81 -10.04 22.18
C VAL A 222 4.04 -10.89 22.46
N ARG A 223 4.97 -10.97 21.51
CA ARG A 223 6.19 -11.77 21.66
C ARG A 223 6.96 -11.43 22.95
N GLY A 224 7.23 -12.46 23.75
CA GLY A 224 7.94 -12.33 25.03
C GLY A 224 7.06 -11.99 26.23
N VAL A 225 5.81 -11.55 25.99
CA VAL A 225 4.79 -11.33 27.03
C VAL A 225 3.73 -12.43 27.01
N GLY A 226 3.35 -12.88 25.81
CA GLY A 226 2.25 -13.80 25.57
C GLY A 226 0.92 -13.06 25.33
N PRO A 227 -0.22 -13.79 25.35
CA PRO A 227 -1.55 -13.20 25.22
C PRO A 227 -1.84 -12.19 26.34
N THR A 228 -2.16 -10.94 25.98
CA THR A 228 -2.41 -9.87 26.94
C THR A 228 -3.55 -8.95 26.48
N THR A 229 -4.38 -8.52 27.43
CA THR A 229 -5.45 -7.53 27.19
C THR A 229 -4.94 -6.10 27.01
N HIS A 230 -3.63 -5.88 27.14
CA HIS A 230 -2.97 -4.60 26.86
C HIS A 230 -2.32 -4.58 25.48
N GLY A 231 -2.37 -5.72 24.79
CA GLY A 231 -1.81 -5.93 23.47
C GLY A 231 -2.70 -5.32 22.38
N TRP A 232 -2.04 -4.79 21.37
CA TRP A 232 -2.64 -4.21 20.18
C TRP A 232 -1.92 -4.68 18.93
N MET A 233 -2.66 -4.66 17.82
CA MET A 233 -2.12 -4.93 16.50
C MET A 233 -2.51 -3.83 15.53
N ALA A 234 -1.66 -3.59 14.54
CA ALA A 234 -1.95 -2.71 13.43
C ALA A 234 -1.36 -3.26 12.13
N LEU A 235 -2.15 -3.21 11.06
CA LEU A 235 -1.64 -3.29 9.70
C LEU A 235 -1.22 -1.88 9.28
N VAL A 236 -0.02 -1.71 8.76
CA VAL A 236 0.48 -0.41 8.30
C VAL A 236 1.20 -0.55 6.98
N PHE A 237 1.04 0.41 6.09
CA PHE A 237 1.88 0.56 4.90
C PHE A 237 3.18 1.25 5.26
N GLU A 238 4.30 0.55 5.05
CA GLU A 238 5.65 1.10 5.24
C GLU A 238 6.29 1.35 3.85
N PRO A 239 6.54 2.61 3.47
CA PRO A 239 7.23 2.93 2.24
C PRO A 239 8.70 2.50 2.33
N SER A 240 9.23 1.88 1.28
CA SER A 240 10.64 1.46 1.19
C SER A 240 11.37 2.05 -0.02
N GLY A 241 10.63 2.51 -1.03
CA GLY A 241 11.12 3.16 -2.23
C GLY A 241 10.14 4.18 -2.77
N ALA A 242 10.52 4.80 -3.88
CA ALA A 242 9.71 5.79 -4.58
C ALA A 242 9.72 5.50 -6.08
N TYR A 243 8.61 5.79 -6.73
CA TYR A 243 8.48 5.87 -8.18
C TYR A 243 8.10 7.31 -8.53
N GLU A 244 8.88 7.94 -9.39
CA GLU A 244 8.66 9.32 -9.82
C GLU A 244 8.32 9.32 -11.30
N GLU A 245 7.09 9.70 -11.62
CA GLU A 245 6.60 9.74 -13.00
C GLU A 245 7.38 10.74 -13.85
N ALA A 246 7.79 11.86 -13.26
CA ALA A 246 8.58 12.87 -13.97
C ALA A 246 9.89 12.30 -14.55
N THR A 247 10.41 11.21 -14.00
CA THR A 247 11.62 10.54 -14.48
C THR A 247 11.34 9.59 -15.64
N THR A 248 10.19 8.93 -15.65
CA THR A 248 9.86 7.89 -16.62
C THR A 248 8.95 8.37 -17.75
N GLY A 249 8.18 9.44 -17.52
CA GLY A 249 7.15 9.97 -18.41
C GLY A 249 5.92 9.07 -18.51
N ASP A 250 5.71 8.21 -17.52
CA ASP A 250 4.52 7.38 -17.38
C ASP A 250 3.49 8.11 -16.51
N ASP A 251 2.20 7.86 -16.76
CA ASP A 251 1.03 8.37 -16.03
C ASP A 251 0.32 7.12 -15.48
N ILE A 252 0.57 6.80 -14.21
CA ILE A 252 0.18 5.55 -13.54
C ILE A 252 -1.27 5.61 -13.08
N ASN A 253 -1.70 6.74 -12.54
CA ASN A 253 -3.07 6.97 -12.05
C ASN A 253 -4.02 7.48 -13.15
N GLU A 254 -3.53 7.71 -14.36
CA GLU A 254 -4.28 8.18 -15.53
C GLU A 254 -4.97 9.54 -15.30
N ASP A 255 -4.37 10.41 -14.49
CA ASP A 255 -4.95 11.70 -14.12
C ASP A 255 -4.66 12.82 -15.16
N GLY A 256 -3.81 12.51 -16.14
CA GLY A 256 -3.50 13.36 -17.27
C GLY A 256 -2.23 14.20 -17.09
N ASP A 257 -1.46 14.03 -16.02
CA ASP A 257 -0.08 14.48 -15.93
C ASP A 257 0.91 13.34 -15.68
N ALA A 258 2.16 13.69 -15.39
CA ALA A 258 3.24 12.73 -15.16
C ALA A 258 4.23 13.32 -14.14
N GLU A 259 3.72 14.10 -13.20
CA GLU A 259 4.49 14.81 -12.19
C GLU A 259 4.39 14.13 -10.81
N ASP A 260 3.60 13.06 -10.71
CA ASP A 260 3.33 12.39 -9.44
C ASP A 260 4.49 11.56 -8.92
N VAL A 261 4.46 11.41 -7.59
CA VAL A 261 5.41 10.59 -6.84
C VAL A 261 4.65 9.56 -6.04
N PHE A 262 4.94 8.30 -6.31
CA PHE A 262 4.36 7.16 -5.62
C PHE A 262 5.36 6.57 -4.64
N ASP A 263 4.90 6.31 -3.42
CA ASP A 263 5.59 5.46 -2.47
C ASP A 263 5.39 4.00 -2.87
N ILE A 264 6.49 3.26 -2.99
CA ILE A 264 6.47 1.79 -3.13
C ILE A 264 6.86 1.20 -1.78
N GLY A 265 6.06 0.27 -1.29
CA GLY A 265 6.24 -0.26 0.06
C GLY A 265 5.65 -1.63 0.27
N GLN A 266 5.52 -1.99 1.54
CA GLN A 266 5.00 -3.27 1.97
C GLN A 266 4.03 -3.07 3.14
N LEU A 267 3.01 -3.93 3.22
CA LEU A 267 2.22 -4.02 4.42
C LEU A 267 3.01 -4.68 5.55
N ARG A 268 2.94 -4.11 6.74
CA ARG A 268 3.55 -4.62 7.96
C ARG A 268 2.46 -4.88 8.98
N ARG A 269 2.58 -5.97 9.73
CA ARG A 269 1.84 -6.16 10.98
C ARG A 269 2.72 -5.74 12.13
N LEU A 270 2.24 -4.79 12.91
CA LEU A 270 2.83 -4.32 14.15
C LEU A 270 2.06 -4.93 15.32
N THR A 271 2.77 -5.50 16.29
CA THR A 271 2.18 -6.04 17.52
C THR A 271 2.93 -5.50 18.72
N TRP A 272 2.23 -4.90 19.69
CA TRP A 272 2.86 -4.28 20.86
C TRP A 272 1.98 -4.36 22.11
N ASP A 273 2.60 -4.24 23.29
CA ASP A 273 1.91 -4.01 24.55
C ASP A 273 1.89 -2.50 24.86
N THR A 274 0.72 -1.94 25.15
CA THR A 274 0.58 -0.52 25.52
C THR A 274 1.36 -0.11 26.78
N ARG A 275 1.75 -1.06 27.63
CA ARG A 275 2.59 -0.82 28.82
C ARG A 275 4.08 -0.74 28.48
N ALA A 276 4.49 -1.27 27.34
CA ALA A 276 5.88 -1.30 26.86
C ALA A 276 5.88 -1.20 25.31
N PRO A 277 5.43 -0.08 24.73
CA PRO A 277 5.28 0.07 23.28
C PRO A 277 6.61 -0.04 22.51
N GLU A 278 7.75 0.13 23.19
CA GLU A 278 9.08 -0.07 22.64
C GLU A 278 9.41 -1.54 22.32
N ALA A 279 8.71 -2.49 22.94
CA ALA A 279 8.84 -3.93 22.66
C ALA A 279 7.96 -4.33 21.47
N LEU A 280 8.13 -3.61 20.36
CA LEU A 280 7.38 -3.80 19.12
C LEU A 280 7.85 -5.06 18.38
N GLU A 281 6.91 -5.92 18.03
CA GLU A 281 7.10 -6.96 17.03
C GLU A 281 6.60 -6.47 15.68
N GLU A 282 7.43 -6.62 14.66
CA GLU A 282 7.11 -6.30 13.27
C GLU A 282 7.19 -7.56 12.41
N LEU A 283 6.16 -7.78 11.60
CA LEU A 283 6.11 -8.84 10.60
C LEU A 283 5.84 -8.25 9.23
N GLU A 284 6.68 -8.58 8.27
CA GLU A 284 6.49 -8.23 6.86
C GLU A 284 5.38 -9.08 6.24
N LEU A 285 4.41 -8.45 5.58
CA LEU A 285 3.28 -9.13 4.94
C LEU A 285 3.32 -8.95 3.42
N GLY A 286 3.07 -10.03 2.69
CA GLY A 286 2.87 -9.99 1.23
C GLY A 286 4.04 -9.42 0.42
N PRO A 287 3.78 -8.84 -0.76
CA PRO A 287 4.82 -8.30 -1.63
C PRO A 287 5.28 -6.89 -1.21
N ALA A 288 6.56 -6.58 -1.43
CA ALA A 288 7.16 -5.27 -1.17
C ALA A 288 7.00 -4.29 -2.37
N SER A 289 5.86 -4.35 -3.03
CA SER A 289 5.57 -3.61 -4.25
C SER A 289 4.17 -2.99 -4.23
N VAL A 290 3.65 -2.69 -3.04
CA VAL A 290 2.38 -1.98 -2.88
C VAL A 290 2.62 -0.50 -3.15
N LEU A 291 1.76 0.10 -3.96
CA LEU A 291 1.85 1.47 -4.46
C LEU A 291 0.83 2.37 -3.74
N GLN A 292 1.27 3.57 -3.36
CA GLN A 292 0.43 4.66 -2.83
C GLN A 292 0.96 6.00 -3.34
N GLU A 293 0.09 6.90 -3.75
CA GLU A 293 0.50 8.26 -4.12
C GLU A 293 0.98 9.01 -2.85
N ARG A 294 2.15 9.67 -2.92
CA ARG A 294 2.80 10.25 -1.74
C ARG A 294 2.06 11.46 -1.18
N CYS A 295 1.49 12.28 -2.06
CA CYS A 295 0.79 13.51 -1.69
C CYS A 295 -0.72 13.31 -1.48
N ASN A 296 -1.28 12.22 -2.00
CA ASN A 296 -2.71 11.90 -1.94
C ASN A 296 -2.92 10.42 -1.61
N ARG A 297 -2.46 10.02 -0.41
CA ARG A 297 -2.60 8.62 0.02
C ARG A 297 -4.07 8.22 0.09
N GLY A 298 -4.38 7.04 -0.43
CA GLY A 298 -5.74 6.57 -0.61
C GLY A 298 -6.53 7.31 -1.70
N GLY A 299 -5.86 8.12 -2.54
CA GLY A 299 -6.42 8.73 -3.75
C GLY A 299 -6.80 7.72 -4.83
N ASP A 300 -7.33 8.22 -5.94
CA ASP A 300 -7.72 7.41 -7.10
C ASP A 300 -6.46 6.90 -7.82
N LEU A 301 -6.30 5.58 -7.90
CA LEU A 301 -5.13 4.94 -8.50
C LEU A 301 -5.47 4.16 -9.79
N ASP A 302 -6.75 3.97 -10.12
CA ASP A 302 -7.18 3.33 -11.38
C ASP A 302 -7.98 4.24 -12.32
N GLY A 303 -8.15 5.51 -11.96
CA GLY A 303 -8.80 6.53 -12.78
C GLY A 303 -10.31 6.36 -12.88
N ASP A 304 -10.94 5.61 -11.96
CA ASP A 304 -12.38 5.36 -11.97
C ASP A 304 -13.21 6.53 -11.38
N GLY A 305 -12.54 7.56 -10.86
CA GLY A 305 -13.11 8.73 -10.23
C GLY A 305 -13.39 8.55 -8.73
N PHE A 306 -13.03 7.41 -8.15
CA PHE A 306 -13.15 7.13 -6.72
C PHE A 306 -11.78 6.93 -6.08
N ALA A 307 -11.70 7.32 -4.83
CA ALA A 307 -10.50 7.17 -4.02
C ALA A 307 -10.30 5.69 -3.60
N ASP A 308 -9.04 5.23 -3.60
CA ASP A 308 -8.60 3.87 -3.28
C ASP A 308 -7.79 3.78 -1.96
N PRO A 309 -8.40 4.01 -0.78
CA PRO A 309 -7.74 3.74 0.48
C PRO A 309 -7.34 2.26 0.59
N LEU A 310 -6.11 1.96 1.05
CA LEU A 310 -5.65 0.58 1.22
C LEU A 310 -6.56 -0.19 2.19
N PHE A 311 -7.01 0.48 3.24
CA PHE A 311 -7.91 -0.04 4.27
C PHE A 311 -9.09 0.92 4.44
N LEU A 312 -10.28 0.50 4.06
CA LEU A 312 -11.53 1.17 4.36
C LEU A 312 -12.36 0.29 5.30
N TRP A 313 -12.52 0.73 6.54
CA TRP A 313 -13.23 -0.02 7.56
C TRP A 313 -14.54 0.64 7.93
N ASN A 314 -15.63 -0.09 7.80
CA ASN A 314 -16.95 0.32 8.25
C ASN A 314 -17.22 -0.28 9.65
N PRO A 315 -17.22 0.54 10.71
CA PRO A 315 -17.44 0.05 12.07
C PRO A 315 -18.88 -0.42 12.30
N GLU A 316 -19.86 0.03 11.52
CA GLU A 316 -21.28 -0.33 11.68
C GLU A 316 -21.59 -1.70 11.06
N THR A 317 -21.04 -1.98 9.87
CA THR A 317 -21.22 -3.27 9.18
C THR A 317 -20.14 -4.28 9.54
N HIS A 318 -19.08 -3.83 10.22
CA HIS A 318 -17.88 -4.61 10.54
C HIS A 318 -17.13 -5.14 9.31
N VAL A 319 -17.29 -4.46 8.17
CA VAL A 319 -16.62 -4.80 6.92
C VAL A 319 -15.33 -4.01 6.80
N LEU A 320 -14.25 -4.71 6.46
CA LEU A 320 -12.97 -4.12 6.08
C LEU A 320 -12.72 -4.42 4.60
N HIS A 321 -12.68 -3.38 3.78
CA HIS A 321 -12.20 -3.44 2.42
C HIS A 321 -10.69 -3.24 2.41
N VAL A 322 -9.98 -4.18 1.79
CA VAL A 322 -8.54 -4.08 1.56
C VAL A 322 -8.29 -3.99 0.06
N ARG A 323 -7.71 -2.88 -0.40
CA ARG A 323 -7.37 -2.65 -1.82
C ARG A 323 -5.86 -2.47 -1.93
N LEU A 324 -5.23 -3.23 -2.80
CA LEU A 324 -3.78 -3.18 -3.02
C LEU A 324 -3.51 -2.90 -4.49
N PHE A 325 -2.73 -1.87 -4.74
CA PHE A 325 -2.20 -1.56 -6.06
C PHE A 325 -0.77 -2.07 -6.11
N LEU A 326 -0.50 -3.06 -6.95
CA LEU A 326 0.78 -3.75 -7.02
C LEU A 326 1.50 -3.32 -8.28
N VAL A 327 2.69 -2.75 -8.13
CA VAL A 327 3.54 -2.39 -9.26
C VAL A 327 4.48 -3.54 -9.61
N GLY A 328 4.52 -3.91 -10.88
CA GLY A 328 5.52 -4.79 -11.46
C GLY A 328 6.10 -4.18 -12.73
N SER A 329 7.14 -4.79 -13.28
CA SER A 329 7.75 -4.36 -14.53
C SER A 329 7.09 -5.02 -15.75
N ALA A 330 6.59 -4.23 -16.68
CA ALA A 330 6.07 -4.66 -17.97
C ALA A 330 7.11 -4.51 -19.09
N ARG A 331 6.68 -4.83 -20.33
CA ARG A 331 7.48 -4.71 -21.55
C ARG A 331 7.96 -3.26 -21.72
N ASP A 332 9.21 -3.10 -22.13
CA ASP A 332 9.86 -1.81 -22.44
C ASP A 332 10.08 -0.88 -21.22
N ASP A 333 10.32 -1.45 -20.03
CA ASP A 333 10.58 -0.76 -18.75
C ASP A 333 9.42 0.10 -18.20
N ARG A 334 8.22 -0.02 -18.77
CA ARG A 334 7.01 0.61 -18.22
C ARG A 334 6.51 -0.16 -17.00
N PRO A 335 6.06 0.52 -15.94
CA PRO A 335 5.38 -0.13 -14.83
C PRO A 335 4.03 -0.70 -15.30
N GLU A 336 3.67 -1.86 -14.79
CA GLU A 336 2.31 -2.39 -14.87
C GLU A 336 1.75 -2.45 -13.46
N VAL A 337 0.59 -1.82 -13.26
CA VAL A 337 -0.11 -1.82 -11.98
C VAL A 337 -1.26 -2.82 -12.02
N ARG A 338 -1.39 -3.61 -10.95
CA ARG A 338 -2.49 -4.56 -10.76
C ARG A 338 -3.21 -4.27 -9.45
N LYS A 339 -4.53 -4.10 -9.54
CA LYS A 339 -5.43 -4.01 -8.38
C LYS A 339 -5.76 -5.41 -7.87
N VAL A 340 -5.53 -5.63 -6.58
CA VAL A 340 -5.94 -6.83 -5.84
C VAL A 340 -6.78 -6.38 -4.66
N GLU A 341 -8.00 -6.87 -4.58
CA GLU A 341 -8.96 -6.46 -3.55
C GLU A 341 -9.53 -7.65 -2.78
N SER A 342 -9.88 -7.41 -1.52
CA SER A 342 -10.57 -8.36 -0.67
C SER A 342 -11.49 -7.63 0.30
N VAL A 343 -12.57 -8.31 0.69
CA VAL A 343 -13.55 -7.82 1.66
C VAL A 343 -13.57 -8.80 2.82
N MET A 344 -13.35 -8.29 4.03
CA MET A 344 -13.22 -9.10 5.24
C MET A 344 -14.30 -8.71 6.25
N PHE A 345 -14.92 -9.68 6.89
CA PHE A 345 -15.93 -9.47 7.94
C PHE A 345 -15.32 -9.72 9.32
N LEU A 346 -15.32 -8.69 10.16
CA LEU A 346 -14.82 -8.76 11.53
C LEU A 346 -15.93 -9.24 12.47
N ARG A 347 -15.78 -10.43 13.06
CA ARG A 347 -16.77 -10.96 14.00
C ARG A 347 -16.54 -10.36 15.39
N ASN A 348 -17.19 -9.23 15.63
CA ASN A 348 -17.12 -8.47 16.88
C ASN A 348 -17.92 -9.06 18.06
N GLU A 349 -18.60 -10.20 17.89
CA GLU A 349 -19.46 -10.77 18.93
C GLU A 349 -19.14 -12.24 19.23
N PRO A 350 -19.28 -12.67 20.51
CA PRO A 350 -19.31 -14.09 20.83
C PRO A 350 -20.55 -14.71 20.18
N GLU A 351 -20.36 -15.75 19.35
CA GLU A 351 -21.47 -16.67 19.06
C GLU A 351 -21.96 -17.24 20.40
N LEU A 352 -23.15 -16.81 20.83
CA LEU A 352 -23.83 -17.29 22.05
C LEU A 352 -24.47 -18.67 21.83
#